data_AF-H8YYX0-F1
#
_entry.id   AF-H8YYX0-F1
#
_cell.length_a   1.000
_cell.length_b   1.000
_cell.length_c   1.000
_cell.angle_alpha   90.00
_cell.angle_beta   90.00
_cell.angle_gamma   90.00
#
_symmetry.space_group_name_H-M   'P 1'
#
loop_
_entity.id
_entity.type
_entity.pdbx_description
1 polymer ?
#
loop_
_entity_poly.entity_id
_entity_poly.type
_entity_poly.pdbx_seq_one_letter_code
_entity_poly.pdbx_strand_id
1 'polypeptide(L)'
;MKSIFTGTYDELKQKLSSINGEWDENQANKKVLRLNGGVMNWFSSTGTIQFQGKDEPKEKLKDLVLSCLDPNHQQQIAHEPIELVEIDDAEGAPEDSIPYSERVGRAYLIGAFENSEIVIGLVSAVGTETTRVVTPLKDRLSHFGYAAIEIKVSSLLKTNGTTSNEYERIKSLMEAGDKRRKDTKLNSILAYAAAKLISDNRDETKPKRAYIINSLKHPDEVEALRKIYGQGFYLFGVHADKKRRLHYLTNDKNLTDPQAIELTDIDEDEKVKHGQRTRDTFHLADFYINFGKNDDQVKNTIQRFLELIFAHPYKNPTFDEFAMFMAFSSSVRSGDLSRQVGAVIARNDQILSTGANETPKQGGGLYWANVDDASGKVIDEQDGKDYTRNEDSNKVEQQEILSEIMRGVKKVSGLTNDQTSEIEIVLNHSRIRDLTEFGRVVHAEMEAILSCSRAGISTIDGTLYCTTFPCHNCAKHIIAAGIQRVVYVEPYPKSKALEFHSDSIELRTKLETDEKDESNHVIFEPFTGVGARRFLDFFSMNLGAGIKLTRKGKDGKTVDWTKGTANVRVALLPESYREIESDAAEIFQQSLFA
;
A
#
# COMPACT_ATOMS: atom_id res chain seq x y z
N MET A 1 -20.77 13.22 32.77
CA MET A 1 -21.49 12.46 33.82
C MET A 1 -22.90 13.01 33.96
N LYS A 2 -23.92 12.16 34.16
CA LYS A 2 -25.27 12.60 34.54
C LYS A 2 -25.29 12.81 36.06
N SER A 3 -25.62 13.99 36.53
CA SER A 3 -25.71 14.27 37.97
C SER A 3 -27.01 13.69 38.53
N ILE A 4 -26.92 12.94 39.63
CA ILE A 4 -28.06 12.27 40.27
C ILE A 4 -28.10 12.67 41.74
N PHE A 5 -29.27 13.06 42.22
CA PHE A 5 -29.59 13.29 43.63
C PHE A 5 -30.77 12.41 44.03
N THR A 6 -30.54 11.46 44.94
CA THR A 6 -31.50 10.41 45.33
C THR A 6 -32.32 10.74 46.58
N GLY A 7 -32.14 11.93 47.18
CA GLY A 7 -32.92 12.38 48.34
C GLY A 7 -34.32 12.91 47.97
N THR A 8 -35.08 13.33 48.98
CA THR A 8 -36.41 13.92 48.80
C THR A 8 -36.33 15.33 48.22
N TYR A 9 -37.45 15.85 47.69
CA TYR A 9 -37.49 17.21 47.15
C TYR A 9 -37.17 18.27 48.22
N ASP A 10 -37.66 18.10 49.45
CA ASP A 10 -37.40 19.05 50.54
C ASP A 10 -35.93 19.08 50.93
N GLU A 11 -35.26 17.92 50.95
CA GLU A 11 -33.81 17.82 51.16
C GLU A 11 -33.02 18.48 50.03
N LEU A 12 -33.46 18.30 48.77
CA LEU A 12 -32.86 18.96 47.61
C LEU A 12 -33.00 20.48 47.72
N LYS A 13 -34.20 20.97 48.05
CA LYS A 13 -34.49 22.39 48.19
C LYS A 13 -33.72 23.01 49.36
N GLN A 14 -33.53 22.28 50.46
CA GLN A 14 -32.71 22.69 51.58
C GLN A 14 -31.23 22.75 51.22
N LYS A 15 -30.68 21.76 50.49
CA LYS A 15 -29.29 21.80 50.03
C LYS A 15 -29.01 22.95 49.07
N LEU A 16 -29.98 23.30 48.24
CA LEU A 16 -29.88 24.39 47.26
C LEU A 16 -30.39 25.74 47.79
N SER A 17 -30.64 25.87 49.09
CA SER A 17 -31.26 27.09 49.67
C SER A 17 -30.38 28.34 49.55
N SER A 18 -29.07 28.17 49.36
CA SER A 18 -28.12 29.26 49.10
C SER A 18 -28.23 29.82 47.67
N ILE A 19 -28.88 29.09 46.76
CA ILE A 19 -29.11 29.51 45.38
C ILE A 19 -30.45 30.26 45.33
N ASN A 20 -30.40 31.58 45.21
CA ASN A 20 -31.58 32.47 45.11
C ASN A 20 -32.29 32.36 43.73
N GLY A 21 -32.70 31.16 43.34
CA GLY A 21 -33.46 30.89 42.12
C GLY A 21 -34.95 30.66 42.37
N GLU A 22 -35.76 30.82 41.32
CA GLU A 22 -37.21 30.59 41.37
C GLU A 22 -37.52 29.11 41.14
N TRP A 23 -38.23 28.50 42.07
CA TRP A 23 -38.72 27.12 41.95
C TRP A 23 -40.12 27.08 41.33
N ASP A 24 -40.26 26.33 40.25
CA ASP A 24 -41.55 25.97 39.67
C ASP A 24 -41.87 24.51 40.01
N GLU A 25 -42.96 24.35 40.77
CA GLU A 25 -43.40 23.08 41.36
C GLU A 25 -44.67 22.53 40.71
N ASN A 26 -45.20 23.21 39.68
CA ASN A 26 -46.50 22.92 39.08
C ASN A 26 -46.51 21.63 38.23
N GLN A 27 -45.35 21.02 37.99
CA GLN A 27 -45.23 19.78 37.21
C GLN A 27 -45.08 18.58 38.14
N ALA A 28 -45.96 17.59 37.98
CA ALA A 28 -46.05 16.44 38.89
C ALA A 28 -44.81 15.52 38.84
N ASN A 29 -44.12 15.46 37.70
CA ASN A 29 -43.03 14.52 37.43
C ASN A 29 -41.61 15.13 37.53
N LYS A 30 -41.50 16.44 37.69
CA LYS A 30 -40.21 17.12 37.82
C LYS A 30 -40.33 18.45 38.56
N LYS A 31 -39.25 18.85 39.21
CA LYS A 31 -39.12 20.15 39.90
C LYS A 31 -38.10 20.99 39.17
N VAL A 32 -38.44 22.25 38.92
CA VAL A 32 -37.65 23.13 38.04
C VAL A 32 -37.12 24.31 38.84
N LEU A 33 -35.81 24.54 38.79
CA LEU A 33 -35.16 25.73 39.35
C LEU A 33 -34.66 26.62 38.21
N ARG A 34 -35.01 27.91 38.25
CA ARG A 34 -34.60 28.91 37.26
C ARG A 34 -33.75 30.00 37.91
N LEU A 35 -32.63 30.34 37.29
CA LEU A 35 -31.77 31.45 37.73
C LEU A 35 -31.06 32.06 36.53
N ASN A 36 -31.21 33.38 36.34
CA ASN A 36 -30.48 34.19 35.34
C ASN A 36 -30.45 33.57 33.91
N GLY A 37 -31.53 32.90 33.50
CA GLY A 37 -31.67 32.27 32.17
C GLY A 37 -31.17 30.82 32.07
N GLY A 38 -30.57 30.27 33.13
CA GLY A 38 -30.31 28.84 33.29
C GLY A 38 -31.51 28.10 33.90
N VAL A 39 -31.71 26.85 33.51
CA VAL A 39 -32.81 26.00 33.99
C VAL A 39 -32.28 24.64 34.44
N MET A 40 -32.56 24.26 35.68
CA MET A 40 -32.31 22.93 36.21
C MET A 40 -33.63 22.17 36.35
N ASN A 41 -33.70 20.96 35.81
CA ASN A 41 -34.80 20.02 36.00
C ASN A 41 -34.33 18.86 36.89
N TRP A 42 -35.05 18.58 37.97
CA TRP A 42 -34.86 17.38 38.78
C TRP A 42 -36.08 16.47 38.67
N PHE A 43 -35.85 15.19 38.34
CA PHE A 43 -36.92 14.20 38.17
C PHE A 43 -37.05 13.34 39.42
N SER A 44 -38.21 13.40 40.07
CA SER A 44 -38.46 12.72 41.35
C SER A 44 -38.42 11.19 41.25
N SER A 45 -38.73 10.62 40.08
CA SER A 45 -38.76 9.17 39.86
C SER A 45 -37.38 8.54 39.71
N THR A 46 -36.38 9.29 39.23
CA THR A 46 -35.02 8.77 38.94
C THR A 46 -33.91 9.51 39.67
N GLY A 47 -34.24 10.58 40.40
CA GLY A 47 -33.27 11.47 41.04
C GLY A 47 -32.38 12.25 40.06
N THR A 48 -32.62 12.16 38.75
CA THR A 48 -31.72 12.72 37.74
C THR A 48 -31.85 14.23 37.67
N ILE A 49 -30.71 14.94 37.58
CA ILE A 49 -30.63 16.38 37.37
C ILE A 49 -30.17 16.67 35.93
N GLN A 50 -30.89 17.56 35.25
CA GLN A 50 -30.56 18.00 33.88
C GLN A 50 -30.58 19.53 33.79
N PHE A 51 -29.60 20.08 33.07
CA PHE A 51 -29.46 21.52 32.86
C PHE A 51 -29.80 21.90 31.41
N GLN A 52 -30.54 22.99 31.24
CA GLN A 52 -31.01 23.53 29.96
C GLN A 52 -30.89 25.06 29.96
N GLY A 53 -30.81 25.67 28.78
CA GLY A 53 -30.65 27.12 28.61
C GLY A 53 -29.49 27.49 27.68
N LYS A 54 -29.19 28.79 27.57
CA LYS A 54 -28.02 29.32 26.83
C LYS A 54 -26.72 28.87 27.53
N ASP A 55 -25.64 28.67 26.78
CA ASP A 55 -24.44 27.98 27.27
C ASP A 55 -23.82 28.59 28.54
N GLU A 56 -23.63 29.91 28.58
CA GLU A 56 -23.01 30.57 29.73
C GLU A 56 -23.91 30.57 31.00
N PRO A 57 -25.21 30.94 30.95
CA PRO A 57 -26.10 30.78 32.11
C PRO A 57 -26.31 29.34 32.58
N LYS A 58 -26.31 28.38 31.65
CA LYS A 58 -26.49 26.95 31.92
C LYS A 58 -25.32 26.38 32.72
N GLU A 59 -24.08 26.66 32.30
CA GLU A 59 -22.89 26.18 33.03
C GLU A 59 -22.77 26.86 34.40
N LYS A 60 -23.02 28.18 34.51
CA LYS A 60 -23.05 28.90 35.79
C LYS A 60 -24.04 28.29 36.80
N LEU A 61 -25.25 27.96 36.37
CA LEU A 61 -26.24 27.31 37.25
C LEU A 61 -25.83 25.89 37.61
N LYS A 62 -25.22 25.16 36.67
CA LYS A 62 -24.73 23.81 36.90
C LYS A 62 -23.64 23.77 37.97
N ASP A 63 -22.67 24.67 37.92
CA ASP A 63 -21.58 24.72 38.89
C ASP A 63 -22.09 25.10 40.30
N LEU A 64 -23.03 26.06 40.38
CA LEU A 64 -23.69 26.43 41.65
C LEU A 64 -24.46 25.26 42.26
N VAL A 65 -25.23 24.53 41.45
CA VAL A 65 -26.00 23.38 41.94
C VAL A 65 -25.08 22.25 42.39
N LEU A 66 -24.04 21.93 41.62
CA LEU A 66 -23.14 20.82 41.96
C LEU A 66 -22.29 21.12 43.19
N SER A 67 -21.81 22.35 43.36
CA SER A 67 -21.08 22.77 44.56
C SER A 67 -21.92 22.72 45.84
N CYS A 68 -23.25 22.89 45.74
CA CYS A 68 -24.15 22.74 46.88
C CYS A 68 -24.50 21.28 47.20
N LEU A 69 -24.47 20.39 46.20
CA LEU A 69 -24.84 18.98 46.39
C LEU A 69 -23.67 18.11 46.87
N ASP A 70 -22.45 18.45 46.43
CA ASP A 70 -21.21 17.79 46.82
C ASP A 70 -20.19 18.84 47.32
N PRO A 71 -19.95 18.93 48.64
CA PRO A 71 -18.97 19.85 49.22
C PRO A 71 -17.54 19.64 48.72
N ASN A 72 -17.20 18.46 48.18
CA ASN A 72 -15.90 18.17 47.59
C ASN A 72 -15.82 18.57 46.11
N HIS A 73 -16.91 19.07 45.50
CA HIS A 73 -16.91 19.51 44.11
C HIS A 73 -15.96 20.69 43.88
N GLN A 74 -15.79 21.58 44.86
CA GLN A 74 -14.79 22.66 44.78
C GLN A 74 -13.34 22.15 44.86
N GLN A 75 -13.07 20.93 45.35
CA GLN A 75 -11.74 20.31 45.30
C GLN A 75 -11.52 19.46 44.03
N GLN A 76 -12.57 19.11 43.28
CA GLN A 76 -12.46 18.47 41.96
C GLN A 76 -12.45 19.46 40.78
N ILE A 77 -12.75 20.74 41.03
CA ILE A 77 -12.59 21.83 40.06
C ILE A 77 -11.12 22.36 40.04
N ALA A 78 -10.25 21.85 40.92
CA ALA A 78 -8.79 22.02 40.85
C ALA A 78 -8.11 21.03 39.89
N HIS A 79 -8.82 20.53 38.87
CA HIS A 79 -8.18 20.13 37.62
C HIS A 79 -8.50 21.19 36.59
N GLU A 80 -7.44 21.90 36.25
CA GLU A 80 -7.34 22.99 35.29
C GLU A 80 -8.25 22.78 34.07
N PRO A 81 -8.97 23.82 33.63
CA PRO A 81 -9.25 23.93 32.20
C PRO A 81 -7.90 23.78 31.50
N ILE A 82 -7.83 22.93 30.48
CA ILE A 82 -6.75 23.05 29.51
C ILE A 82 -7.01 24.38 28.77
N GLU A 83 -6.68 25.50 29.42
CA GLU A 83 -6.30 26.71 28.74
C GLU A 83 -5.06 26.37 27.92
N LEU A 84 -5.08 26.81 26.67
CA LEU A 84 -3.85 26.99 25.90
C LEU A 84 -2.89 27.76 26.81
N VAL A 85 -1.82 27.09 27.24
CA VAL A 85 -0.76 27.72 28.02
C VAL A 85 -0.21 28.87 27.17
N GLU A 86 -0.57 30.10 27.50
CA GLU A 86 0.33 31.22 27.28
C GLU A 86 1.46 31.02 28.28
N ILE A 87 2.62 30.61 27.75
CA ILE A 87 3.84 30.50 28.54
C ILE A 87 4.33 31.93 28.72
N ASP A 88 4.10 32.48 29.92
CA ASP A 88 4.78 33.68 30.36
C ASP A 88 6.20 33.29 30.80
N ASP A 89 7.18 34.00 30.26
CA ASP A 89 8.61 33.80 30.51
C ASP A 89 8.93 34.01 31.99
N ALA A 90 9.19 32.94 32.74
CA ALA A 90 9.65 33.03 34.12
C ALA A 90 10.94 32.21 34.34
N GLU A 91 12.03 32.97 34.42
CA GLU A 91 13.32 32.74 35.06
C GLU A 91 13.54 31.35 35.71
N GLY A 92 14.40 30.53 35.10
CA GLY A 92 14.97 29.37 35.79
C GLY A 92 15.23 28.09 34.98
N ALA A 93 15.31 28.14 33.65
CA ALA A 93 15.74 26.99 32.86
C ALA A 93 17.27 27.01 32.63
N PRO A 94 17.98 25.86 32.70
CA PRO A 94 19.36 25.78 32.24
C PRO A 94 19.43 26.18 30.76
N GLU A 95 20.52 26.85 30.38
CA GLU A 95 20.72 27.67 29.17
C GLU A 95 20.52 26.99 27.78
N ASP A 96 19.89 25.82 27.67
CA ASP A 96 19.64 25.09 26.42
C ASP A 96 18.25 24.42 26.35
N SER A 97 17.14 25.16 26.52
CA SER A 97 15.79 24.58 26.41
C SER A 97 14.97 25.16 25.27
N ILE A 98 14.78 24.37 24.22
CA ILE A 98 13.94 24.62 23.04
C ILE A 98 12.46 24.81 23.47
N PRO A 99 11.73 25.84 22.95
CA PRO A 99 10.32 26.12 23.29
C PRO A 99 9.36 24.93 23.21
N TYR A 100 8.30 24.95 24.04
CA TYR A 100 7.30 23.87 24.22
C TYR A 100 6.56 23.45 22.93
N SER A 101 6.42 24.38 21.97
CA SER A 101 5.81 24.23 20.64
C SER A 101 6.75 23.68 19.57
N GLU A 102 8.05 23.57 19.85
CA GLU A 102 9.09 23.13 18.91
C GLU A 102 9.46 21.64 19.08
N ARG A 103 8.78 20.92 19.99
CA ARG A 103 8.94 19.47 20.11
C ARG A 103 8.24 18.76 18.95
N VAL A 104 9.04 18.14 18.07
CA VAL A 104 8.62 17.41 16.86
C VAL A 104 7.46 16.44 17.12
N GLY A 105 7.55 15.63 18.19
CA GLY A 105 6.49 14.69 18.55
C GLY A 105 5.13 15.35 18.82
N ARG A 106 5.10 16.55 19.40
CA ARG A 106 3.84 17.27 19.65
C ARG A 106 3.25 17.86 18.39
N ALA A 107 4.07 18.50 17.56
CA ALA A 107 3.64 19.02 16.27
C ALA A 107 3.00 17.93 15.40
N TYR A 108 3.55 16.71 15.46
CA TYR A 108 2.96 15.56 14.78
C TYR A 108 1.60 15.15 15.36
N LEU A 109 1.47 15.03 16.68
CA LEU A 109 0.22 14.58 17.32
C LEU A 109 -0.97 15.50 17.01
N ILE A 110 -0.73 16.80 16.81
CA ILE A 110 -1.77 17.77 16.43
C ILE A 110 -1.88 17.98 14.91
N GLY A 111 -1.10 17.25 14.09
CA GLY A 111 -1.11 17.36 12.62
C GLY A 111 -0.47 18.63 12.06
N ALA A 112 0.34 19.33 12.85
CA ALA A 112 1.05 20.57 12.50
C ALA A 112 2.53 20.36 12.12
N PHE A 113 2.97 19.11 11.91
CA PHE A 113 4.34 18.82 11.52
C PHE A 113 4.54 18.99 10.00
N GLU A 114 5.28 20.03 9.63
CA GLU A 114 5.43 20.46 8.22
C GLU A 114 6.73 20.00 7.55
N ASN A 115 7.70 19.54 8.35
CA ASN A 115 9.08 19.27 7.92
C ASN A 115 9.37 17.76 7.82
N SER A 116 8.39 16.98 7.40
CA SER A 116 8.57 15.54 7.19
C SER A 116 9.54 15.27 6.05
N GLU A 117 10.50 14.37 6.25
CA GLU A 117 11.24 13.78 5.15
C GLU A 117 10.32 12.94 4.25
N ILE A 118 10.74 12.68 3.01
CA ILE A 118 10.07 11.79 2.08
C ILE A 118 11.08 10.76 1.57
N VAL A 119 10.75 9.48 1.63
CA VAL A 119 11.61 8.42 1.07
C VAL A 119 10.85 7.66 -0.01
N ILE A 120 11.41 7.67 -1.23
CA ILE A 120 10.81 7.04 -2.41
C ILE A 120 11.78 6.00 -2.95
N GLY A 121 11.39 4.73 -2.95
CA GLY A 121 12.10 3.66 -3.66
C GLY A 121 11.58 3.52 -5.08
N LEU A 122 12.47 3.24 -6.04
CA LEU A 122 12.09 2.86 -7.40
C LEU A 122 12.38 1.37 -7.60
N VAL A 123 11.40 0.62 -8.11
CA VAL A 123 11.60 -0.73 -8.67
C VAL A 123 11.36 -0.66 -10.16
N SER A 124 12.34 -1.10 -10.94
CA SER A 124 12.31 -1.07 -12.39
C SER A 124 13.20 -2.18 -12.96
N ALA A 125 12.78 -2.75 -14.09
CA ALA A 125 13.57 -3.77 -14.76
C ALA A 125 14.83 -3.16 -15.41
N VAL A 126 15.88 -3.96 -15.58
CA VAL A 126 17.06 -3.54 -16.35
C VAL A 126 16.67 -3.10 -17.76
N GLY A 127 17.34 -2.04 -18.24
CA GLY A 127 17.00 -1.37 -19.50
C GLY A 127 15.88 -0.33 -19.38
N THR A 128 15.34 -0.09 -18.18
CA THR A 128 14.38 1.00 -17.95
C THR A 128 15.10 2.34 -17.77
N GLU A 129 14.68 3.37 -18.50
CA GLU A 129 15.23 4.73 -18.45
C GLU A 129 14.79 5.50 -17.18
N THR A 130 15.27 5.10 -16.01
CA THR A 130 14.83 5.67 -14.72
C THR A 130 15.06 7.17 -14.57
N THR A 131 15.98 7.75 -15.35
CA THR A 131 16.21 9.20 -15.43
C THR A 131 14.95 9.97 -15.86
N ARG A 132 14.09 9.37 -16.70
CA ARG A 132 12.80 9.94 -17.10
C ARG A 132 11.80 10.04 -15.95
N VAL A 133 12.03 9.34 -14.83
CA VAL A 133 11.23 9.44 -13.60
C VAL A 133 11.94 10.29 -12.56
N VAL A 134 13.22 10.03 -12.29
CA VAL A 134 14.00 10.70 -11.24
C VAL A 134 14.09 12.20 -11.48
N THR A 135 14.34 12.63 -12.72
CA THR A 135 14.51 14.05 -13.03
C THR A 135 13.21 14.84 -12.83
N PRO A 136 12.06 14.45 -13.41
CA PRO A 136 10.78 15.09 -13.10
C PRO A 136 10.37 15.02 -11.63
N LEU A 137 10.71 13.93 -10.93
CA LEU A 137 10.40 13.79 -9.51
C LEU A 137 11.16 14.83 -8.68
N LYS A 138 12.47 14.99 -8.91
CA LYS A 138 13.29 16.04 -8.28
C LYS A 138 12.76 17.44 -8.58
N ASP A 139 12.48 17.73 -9.85
CA ASP A 139 11.93 19.01 -10.31
C ASP A 139 10.61 19.32 -9.60
N ARG A 140 9.65 18.39 -9.62
CA ARG A 140 8.33 18.65 -9.05
C ARG A 140 8.34 18.73 -7.52
N LEU A 141 9.20 17.97 -6.83
CA LEU A 141 9.40 18.08 -5.38
C LEU A 141 9.94 19.46 -4.98
N SER A 142 10.77 20.09 -5.82
CA SER A 142 11.28 21.45 -5.55
C SER A 142 10.15 22.49 -5.47
N HIS A 143 9.06 22.31 -6.24
CA HIS A 143 7.87 23.16 -6.17
C HIS A 143 7.08 23.03 -4.85
N PHE A 144 7.37 22.01 -4.03
CA PHE A 144 6.86 21.83 -2.67
C PHE A 144 7.89 22.23 -1.59
N GLY A 145 9.03 22.80 -2.00
CA GLY A 145 10.10 23.22 -1.10
C GLY A 145 11.05 22.09 -0.66
N TYR A 146 11.03 20.93 -1.34
CA TYR A 146 11.86 19.79 -0.99
C TYR A 146 13.18 19.77 -1.77
N ALA A 147 14.29 19.62 -1.04
CA ALA A 147 15.57 19.26 -1.64
C ALA A 147 15.61 17.75 -1.89
N ALA A 148 15.64 17.34 -3.16
CA ALA A 148 15.59 15.92 -3.53
C ALA A 148 16.99 15.35 -3.86
N ILE A 149 17.37 14.29 -3.16
CA ILE A 149 18.67 13.61 -3.25
C ILE A 149 18.45 12.20 -3.81
N GLU A 150 19.25 11.80 -4.79
CA GLU A 150 19.21 10.44 -5.34
C GLU A 150 20.25 9.56 -4.64
N ILE A 151 19.79 8.41 -4.17
CA ILE A 151 20.57 7.41 -3.46
C ILE A 151 20.84 6.25 -4.41
N LYS A 152 22.12 6.08 -4.78
CA LYS A 152 22.60 5.02 -5.67
C LYS A 152 23.33 3.96 -4.86
N VAL A 153 22.63 2.90 -4.45
CA VAL A 153 23.23 1.81 -3.64
C VAL A 153 24.43 1.17 -4.34
N SER A 154 24.42 1.14 -5.67
CA SER A 154 25.54 0.64 -6.48
C SER A 154 26.86 1.37 -6.23
N SER A 155 26.86 2.62 -5.72
CA SER A 155 28.11 3.33 -5.41
C SER A 155 28.87 2.72 -4.23
N LEU A 156 28.20 1.91 -3.40
CA LEU A 156 28.82 1.20 -2.28
C LEU A 156 29.31 -0.21 -2.65
N LEU A 157 28.93 -0.70 -3.84
CA LEU A 157 29.37 -2.00 -4.33
C LEU A 157 30.74 -1.85 -4.98
N LYS A 158 31.75 -2.52 -4.43
CA LYS A 158 33.07 -2.61 -5.05
C LYS A 158 33.00 -3.61 -6.21
N THR A 159 33.28 -3.16 -7.44
CA THR A 159 33.45 -4.03 -8.60
C THR A 159 34.92 -4.40 -8.77
N ASN A 160 35.21 -5.65 -9.16
CA ASN A 160 36.57 -6.08 -9.45
C ASN A 160 36.99 -5.56 -10.84
N GLY A 161 37.67 -4.41 -10.87
CA GLY A 161 38.37 -3.90 -12.07
C GLY A 161 37.68 -2.75 -12.81
N THR A 162 38.44 -2.13 -13.72
CA THR A 162 37.96 -1.16 -14.71
C THR A 162 37.18 -1.91 -15.79
N THR A 163 35.85 -1.85 -15.73
CA THR A 163 34.97 -2.53 -16.69
C THR A 163 35.09 -1.88 -18.07
N SER A 164 35.28 -2.70 -19.11
CA SER A 164 35.60 -2.22 -20.46
C SER A 164 34.36 -1.85 -21.29
N ASN A 165 33.18 -2.38 -20.93
CA ASN A 165 31.90 -2.13 -21.60
C ASN A 165 30.72 -2.14 -20.61
N GLU A 166 29.55 -1.66 -21.06
CA GLU A 166 28.37 -1.48 -20.21
C GLU A 166 27.76 -2.81 -19.73
N TYR A 167 27.85 -3.88 -20.54
CA TYR A 167 27.41 -5.22 -20.14
C TYR A 167 28.17 -5.72 -18.91
N GLU A 168 29.52 -5.71 -18.96
CA GLU A 168 30.38 -6.11 -17.85
C GLU A 168 30.11 -5.26 -16.61
N ARG A 169 29.87 -3.96 -16.80
CA ARG A 169 29.53 -3.05 -15.70
C ARG A 169 28.21 -3.42 -15.03
N ILE A 170 27.14 -3.70 -15.80
CA ILE A 170 25.84 -4.07 -15.23
C ILE A 170 25.95 -5.44 -14.55
N LYS A 171 26.52 -6.43 -15.23
CA LYS A 171 26.63 -7.80 -14.72
C LYS A 171 27.46 -7.87 -13.43
N SER A 172 28.61 -7.20 -13.39
CA SER A 172 29.45 -7.16 -12.18
C SER A 172 28.77 -6.49 -10.99
N LEU A 173 27.91 -5.50 -11.21
CA LEU A 173 27.10 -4.89 -10.14
C LEU A 173 26.00 -5.81 -9.64
N MET A 174 25.34 -6.56 -10.53
CA MET A 174 24.37 -7.59 -10.15
C MET A 174 25.04 -8.65 -9.28
N GLU A 175 26.13 -9.26 -9.78
CA GLU A 175 26.92 -10.26 -9.08
C GLU A 175 27.45 -9.75 -7.73
N ALA A 176 27.90 -8.49 -7.65
CA ALA A 176 28.34 -7.88 -6.40
C ALA A 176 27.19 -7.76 -5.39
N GLY A 177 25.99 -7.39 -5.84
CA GLY A 177 24.79 -7.34 -5.02
C GLY A 177 24.38 -8.71 -4.50
N ASP A 178 24.34 -9.71 -5.37
CA ASP A 178 23.96 -11.09 -5.01
C ASP A 178 24.98 -11.74 -4.09
N LYS A 179 26.28 -11.52 -4.36
CA LYS A 179 27.36 -11.89 -3.46
C LYS A 179 27.17 -11.26 -2.09
N ARG A 180 26.83 -9.96 -2.02
CA ARG A 180 26.62 -9.26 -0.75
C ARG A 180 25.48 -9.87 0.07
N ARG A 181 24.34 -10.17 -0.57
CA ARG A 181 23.21 -10.87 0.07
C ARG A 181 23.60 -12.26 0.53
N LYS A 182 24.40 -12.99 -0.26
CA LYS A 182 24.86 -14.35 0.04
C LYS A 182 25.84 -14.40 1.21
N ASP A 183 26.88 -13.58 1.18
CA ASP A 183 27.94 -13.54 2.21
C ASP A 183 27.34 -13.17 3.58
N THR A 184 26.39 -12.24 3.59
CA THR A 184 25.68 -11.82 4.81
C THR A 184 24.51 -12.72 5.19
N LYS A 185 24.08 -13.62 4.29
CA LYS A 185 22.83 -14.41 4.40
C LYS A 185 21.60 -13.53 4.64
N LEU A 186 21.64 -12.27 4.22
CA LEU A 186 20.63 -11.23 4.44
C LEU A 186 20.28 -10.57 3.11
N ASN A 187 19.10 -10.90 2.57
CA ASN A 187 18.65 -10.33 1.30
C ASN A 187 18.34 -8.82 1.36
N SER A 188 18.06 -8.30 2.56
CA SER A 188 17.79 -6.88 2.81
C SER A 188 19.05 -6.02 2.95
N ILE A 189 20.26 -6.58 2.87
CA ILE A 189 21.50 -5.85 3.18
C ILE A 189 21.69 -4.57 2.35
N LEU A 190 21.22 -4.56 1.10
CA LEU A 190 21.31 -3.39 0.22
C LEU A 190 20.33 -2.28 0.61
N ALA A 191 19.20 -2.60 1.25
CA ALA A 191 18.33 -1.60 1.85
C ALA A 191 18.98 -0.90 3.05
N TYR A 192 19.74 -1.64 3.87
CA TYR A 192 20.51 -1.05 4.97
C TYR A 192 21.63 -0.14 4.46
N ALA A 193 22.25 -0.51 3.34
CA ALA A 193 23.19 0.36 2.63
C ALA A 193 22.53 1.68 2.18
N ALA A 194 21.30 1.60 1.65
CA ALA A 194 20.53 2.78 1.27
C ALA A 194 20.20 3.67 2.48
N ALA A 195 19.77 3.09 3.60
CA ALA A 195 19.49 3.82 4.84
C ALA A 195 20.75 4.51 5.38
N LYS A 196 21.90 3.84 5.33
CA LYS A 196 23.20 4.46 5.65
C LYS A 196 23.48 5.66 4.75
N LEU A 197 23.33 5.54 3.44
CA LEU A 197 23.54 6.66 2.52
C LEU A 197 22.59 7.82 2.78
N ILE A 198 21.33 7.55 3.13
CA ILE A 198 20.35 8.59 3.50
C ILE A 198 20.83 9.35 4.73
N SER A 199 21.24 8.63 5.78
CA SER A 199 21.80 9.20 7.00
C SER A 199 23.05 10.05 6.72
N ASP A 200 24.01 9.50 5.95
CA ASP A 200 25.26 10.19 5.61
C ASP A 200 25.03 11.46 4.75
N ASN A 201 23.96 11.52 3.95
CA ASN A 201 23.63 12.66 3.08
C ASN A 201 22.60 13.62 3.73
N ARG A 202 22.28 13.46 5.02
CA ARG A 202 21.33 14.32 5.71
C ARG A 202 21.96 15.67 6.07
N ASP A 203 21.55 16.72 5.37
CA ASP A 203 21.90 18.11 5.67
C ASP A 203 20.90 18.69 6.67
N GLU A 204 21.25 18.70 7.97
CA GLU A 204 20.40 19.19 9.06
C GLU A 204 20.01 20.67 8.92
N THR A 205 20.68 21.45 8.05
CA THR A 205 20.31 22.85 7.77
C THR A 205 19.08 22.98 6.87
N LYS A 206 18.68 21.90 6.18
CA LYS A 206 17.53 21.89 5.26
C LYS A 206 16.45 20.94 5.78
N PRO A 207 15.35 21.44 6.36
CA PRO A 207 14.37 20.56 7.01
C PRO A 207 13.50 19.75 6.04
N LYS A 208 13.23 20.24 4.82
CA LYS A 208 12.43 19.54 3.81
C LYS A 208 13.32 18.79 2.81
N ARG A 209 13.45 17.48 3.02
CA ARG A 209 14.35 16.60 2.24
C ARG A 209 13.58 15.41 1.68
N ALA A 210 13.90 15.05 0.45
CA ALA A 210 13.36 13.87 -0.20
C ALA A 210 14.51 12.97 -0.69
N TYR A 211 14.44 11.68 -0.41
CA TYR A 211 15.44 10.70 -0.80
C TYR A 211 14.84 9.72 -1.80
N ILE A 212 15.48 9.59 -2.97
CA ILE A 212 15.03 8.73 -4.07
C ILE A 212 16.02 7.59 -4.22
N ILE A 213 15.64 6.38 -3.81
CA ILE A 213 16.46 5.16 -3.89
C ILE A 213 16.27 4.53 -5.27
N ASN A 214 17.34 4.49 -6.08
CA ASN A 214 17.33 4.02 -7.46
C ASN A 214 18.36 2.87 -7.63
N SER A 215 18.01 1.60 -7.80
CA SER A 215 16.73 0.88 -7.89
C SER A 215 16.73 -0.26 -6.86
N LEU A 216 15.56 -0.67 -6.38
CA LEU A 216 15.36 -1.86 -5.55
C LEU A 216 15.14 -3.10 -6.43
N LYS A 217 15.61 -4.26 -5.96
CA LYS A 217 15.70 -5.50 -6.75
C LYS A 217 15.23 -6.76 -6.01
N HIS A 218 14.96 -6.67 -4.71
CA HIS A 218 14.50 -7.80 -3.91
C HIS A 218 13.34 -7.41 -2.96
N PRO A 219 12.31 -8.26 -2.76
CA PRO A 219 11.21 -7.99 -1.82
C PRO A 219 11.68 -7.63 -0.40
N ASP A 220 12.63 -8.40 0.14
CA ASP A 220 13.21 -8.16 1.47
C ASP A 220 13.85 -6.76 1.62
N GLU A 221 14.30 -6.11 0.54
CA GLU A 221 14.79 -4.71 0.58
C GLU A 221 13.63 -3.74 0.82
N VAL A 222 12.51 -3.95 0.13
CA VAL A 222 11.28 -3.16 0.30
C VAL A 222 10.74 -3.33 1.71
N GLU A 223 10.70 -4.56 2.22
CA GLU A 223 10.24 -4.84 3.58
C GLU A 223 11.14 -4.17 4.63
N ALA A 224 12.47 -4.20 4.43
CA ALA A 224 13.40 -3.53 5.32
C ALA A 224 13.19 -2.01 5.32
N LEU A 225 13.05 -1.38 4.15
CA LEU A 225 12.78 0.06 4.08
C LEU A 225 11.43 0.43 4.69
N ARG A 226 10.41 -0.43 4.57
CA ARG A 226 9.13 -0.26 5.26
C ARG A 226 9.24 -0.41 6.77
N LYS A 227 10.14 -1.26 7.27
CA LYS A 227 10.41 -1.36 8.72
C LYS A 227 11.13 -0.12 9.24
N ILE A 228 12.09 0.41 8.49
CA ILE A 228 12.87 1.59 8.86
C ILE A 228 12.01 2.85 8.82
N TYR A 229 11.36 3.12 7.68
CA TYR A 229 10.65 4.37 7.42
C TYR A 229 9.12 4.26 7.59
N GLY A 230 8.62 3.11 8.05
CA GLY A 230 7.20 2.90 8.29
C GLY A 230 6.32 3.25 7.08
N GLN A 231 5.30 4.06 7.33
CA GLN A 231 4.33 4.46 6.32
C GLN A 231 4.72 5.71 5.53
N GLY A 232 5.85 6.37 5.80
CA GLY A 232 6.32 7.47 4.95
C GLY A 232 7.26 7.03 3.82
N PHE A 233 7.54 5.73 3.72
CA PHE A 233 8.18 5.14 2.54
C PHE A 233 7.15 4.84 1.45
N TYR A 234 7.47 5.26 0.22
CA TYR A 234 6.69 5.00 -0.98
C TYR A 234 7.51 4.22 -2.00
N LEU A 235 6.94 3.16 -2.55
CA LEU A 235 7.58 2.38 -3.62
C LEU A 235 6.93 2.69 -4.98
N PHE A 236 7.72 3.08 -5.97
CA PHE A 236 7.26 3.26 -7.35
C PHE A 236 7.61 2.05 -8.19
N GLY A 237 6.60 1.45 -8.82
CA GLY A 237 6.76 0.46 -9.88
C GLY A 237 6.86 1.17 -11.22
N VAL A 238 8.05 1.20 -11.83
CA VAL A 238 8.26 1.82 -13.14
C VAL A 238 8.21 0.74 -14.22
N HIS A 239 7.12 0.69 -14.96
CA HIS A 239 6.92 -0.22 -16.08
C HIS A 239 7.52 0.36 -17.36
N ALA A 240 8.22 -0.50 -18.09
CA ALA A 240 8.64 -0.27 -19.46
C ALA A 240 8.59 -1.59 -20.22
N ASP A 241 8.02 -1.57 -21.43
CA ASP A 241 7.84 -2.77 -22.23
C ASP A 241 9.18 -3.44 -22.57
N LYS A 242 9.19 -4.78 -22.59
CA LYS A 242 10.39 -5.58 -22.84
C LYS A 242 11.08 -5.16 -24.15
N LYS A 243 10.31 -4.88 -25.21
CA LYS A 243 10.85 -4.40 -26.49
C LYS A 243 11.59 -3.08 -26.35
N ARG A 244 11.03 -2.12 -25.61
CA ARG A 244 11.67 -0.82 -25.34
C ARG A 244 12.95 -0.99 -24.52
N ARG A 245 12.90 -1.81 -23.46
CA ARG A 245 14.06 -2.08 -22.61
C ARG A 245 15.20 -2.73 -23.38
N LEU A 246 14.89 -3.74 -24.21
CA LEU A 246 15.88 -4.38 -25.08
C LEU A 246 16.46 -3.38 -26.07
N HIS A 247 15.64 -2.56 -26.74
CA HIS A 247 16.10 -1.52 -27.65
C HIS A 247 17.04 -0.52 -26.97
N TYR A 248 16.72 -0.07 -25.76
CA TYR A 248 17.58 0.82 -25.00
C TYR A 248 18.92 0.15 -24.62
N LEU A 249 18.88 -1.13 -24.21
CA LEU A 249 20.11 -1.87 -23.92
C LEU A 249 20.97 -2.07 -25.18
N THR A 250 20.38 -2.33 -26.33
CA THR A 250 21.14 -2.58 -27.56
C THR A 250 21.65 -1.29 -28.20
N ASN A 251 20.80 -0.27 -28.31
CA ASN A 251 21.09 0.91 -29.13
C ASN A 251 21.74 2.04 -28.33
N ASP A 252 21.30 2.28 -27.10
CA ASP A 252 21.83 3.36 -26.26
C ASP A 252 22.99 2.87 -25.38
N LYS A 253 22.98 1.59 -25.01
CA LYS A 253 23.98 0.98 -24.14
C LYS A 253 24.99 0.08 -24.87
N ASN A 254 24.83 -0.11 -26.19
CA ASN A 254 25.73 -0.88 -27.05
C ASN A 254 25.91 -2.35 -26.61
N LEU A 255 24.84 -2.99 -26.14
CA LEU A 255 24.82 -4.43 -25.88
C LEU A 255 24.43 -5.22 -27.14
N THR A 256 24.89 -6.45 -27.24
CA THR A 256 24.34 -7.41 -28.22
C THR A 256 22.99 -7.96 -27.74
N ASP A 257 22.13 -8.42 -28.66
CA ASP A 257 20.83 -9.01 -28.29
C ASP A 257 20.96 -10.14 -27.25
N PRO A 258 21.90 -11.11 -27.37
CA PRO A 258 22.06 -12.16 -26.36
C PRO A 258 22.43 -11.61 -24.98
N GLN A 259 23.29 -10.58 -24.93
CA GLN A 259 23.67 -9.93 -23.67
C GLN A 259 22.49 -9.19 -23.03
N ALA A 260 21.69 -8.47 -23.82
CA ALA A 260 20.52 -7.74 -23.32
C ALA A 260 19.43 -8.70 -22.80
N ILE A 261 19.23 -9.84 -23.48
CA ILE A 261 18.32 -10.90 -23.05
C ILE A 261 18.81 -11.53 -21.75
N GLU A 262 20.09 -11.91 -21.67
CA GLU A 262 20.68 -12.50 -20.46
C GLU A 262 20.48 -11.59 -19.24
N LEU A 263 20.83 -10.30 -19.34
CA LEU A 263 20.66 -9.37 -18.22
C LEU A 263 19.18 -9.22 -17.82
N THR A 264 18.28 -9.19 -18.80
CA THR A 264 16.84 -9.10 -18.52
C THR A 264 16.33 -10.32 -17.77
N ASP A 265 16.79 -11.50 -18.14
CA ASP A 265 16.35 -12.75 -17.52
C ASP A 265 16.92 -12.90 -16.10
N ILE A 266 18.19 -12.48 -15.87
CA ILE A 266 18.80 -12.41 -14.51
C ILE A 266 18.03 -11.43 -13.61
N ASP A 267 17.75 -10.22 -14.11
CA ASP A 267 17.10 -9.16 -13.34
C ASP A 267 15.68 -9.52 -12.91
N GLU A 268 14.95 -10.23 -13.77
CA GLU A 268 13.56 -10.57 -13.54
C GLU A 268 13.37 -11.57 -12.40
N ASP A 269 14.06 -12.72 -12.49
CA ASP A 269 14.04 -13.82 -11.52
C ASP A 269 15.21 -14.78 -11.78
N GLU A 270 16.31 -14.59 -11.05
CA GLU A 270 17.52 -15.39 -11.21
C GLU A 270 17.38 -16.84 -10.70
N LYS A 271 16.25 -17.20 -10.08
CA LYS A 271 15.96 -18.54 -9.52
C LYS A 271 16.97 -19.03 -8.47
N VAL A 272 17.75 -18.12 -7.89
CA VAL A 272 18.67 -18.40 -6.78
C VAL A 272 18.21 -17.64 -5.53
N LYS A 273 18.53 -18.19 -4.34
CA LYS A 273 18.01 -17.68 -3.06
C LYS A 273 18.34 -16.21 -2.80
N HIS A 274 19.54 -15.78 -3.19
CA HIS A 274 20.09 -14.44 -2.93
C HIS A 274 20.20 -13.57 -4.20
N GLY A 275 19.60 -14.04 -5.30
CA GLY A 275 19.63 -13.36 -6.59
C GLY A 275 18.56 -12.28 -6.71
N GLN A 276 18.51 -11.65 -7.86
CA GLN A 276 17.49 -10.62 -8.13
C GLN A 276 16.09 -11.21 -8.31
N ARG A 277 15.09 -10.45 -7.83
CA ARG A 277 13.66 -10.77 -7.88
C ARG A 277 12.85 -9.52 -8.20
N THR A 278 13.22 -8.84 -9.28
CA THR A 278 12.63 -7.54 -9.63
C THR A 278 11.13 -7.67 -9.90
N ARG A 279 10.67 -8.78 -10.49
CA ARG A 279 9.25 -9.06 -10.71
C ARG A 279 8.49 -9.06 -9.39
N ASP A 280 8.91 -9.89 -8.44
CA ASP A 280 8.28 -10.01 -7.12
C ASP A 280 8.30 -8.67 -6.36
N THR A 281 9.40 -7.92 -6.50
CA THR A 281 9.57 -6.59 -5.90
C THR A 281 8.57 -5.56 -6.47
N PHE A 282 8.28 -5.63 -7.77
CA PHE A 282 7.36 -4.72 -8.46
C PHE A 282 5.93 -4.83 -7.92
N HIS A 283 5.50 -6.01 -7.46
CA HIS A 283 4.17 -6.23 -6.87
C HIS A 283 3.94 -5.44 -5.58
N LEU A 284 5.02 -5.11 -4.89
CA LEU A 284 4.93 -4.36 -3.65
C LEU A 284 4.72 -2.86 -3.88
N ALA A 285 4.72 -2.38 -5.12
CA ALA A 285 4.66 -0.95 -5.40
C ALA A 285 3.37 -0.27 -4.89
N ASP A 286 3.54 0.96 -4.44
CA ASP A 286 2.50 1.84 -3.93
C ASP A 286 1.90 2.73 -5.03
N PHE A 287 2.68 2.95 -6.07
CA PHE A 287 2.32 3.80 -7.20
C PHE A 287 2.98 3.25 -8.47
N TYR A 288 2.21 3.09 -9.53
CA TYR A 288 2.66 2.52 -10.79
C TYR A 288 2.78 3.62 -11.84
N ILE A 289 3.93 3.64 -12.52
CA ILE A 289 4.25 4.59 -13.58
C ILE A 289 4.55 3.80 -14.85
N ASN A 290 4.00 4.27 -15.96
CA ASN A 290 4.31 3.76 -17.27
C ASN A 290 4.88 4.87 -18.17
N PHE A 291 5.83 4.51 -19.03
CA PHE A 291 6.34 5.38 -20.07
C PHE A 291 5.35 5.44 -21.22
N GLY A 292 4.55 6.50 -21.26
CA GLY A 292 3.68 6.76 -22.41
C GLY A 292 4.43 7.32 -23.63
N LYS A 293 3.67 7.87 -24.60
CA LYS A 293 4.17 8.49 -25.84
C LYS A 293 5.21 9.58 -25.61
N ASN A 294 5.06 10.34 -24.53
CA ASN A 294 5.90 11.51 -24.28
C ASN A 294 6.22 11.68 -22.79
N ASP A 295 7.20 12.54 -22.52
CA ASP A 295 7.66 12.85 -21.16
C ASP A 295 6.59 13.57 -20.33
N ASP A 296 5.66 14.28 -20.95
CA ASP A 296 4.64 15.05 -20.23
C ASP A 296 3.64 14.14 -19.50
N GLN A 297 3.33 12.97 -20.07
CA GLN A 297 2.53 11.96 -19.38
C GLN A 297 3.21 11.47 -18.10
N VAL A 298 4.52 11.16 -18.15
CA VAL A 298 5.29 10.75 -16.96
C VAL A 298 5.32 11.88 -15.92
N LYS A 299 5.60 13.11 -16.36
CA LYS A 299 5.57 14.28 -15.48
C LYS A 299 4.20 14.44 -14.83
N ASN A 300 3.10 14.35 -15.57
CA ASN A 300 1.75 14.53 -15.01
C ASN A 300 1.35 13.42 -14.02
N THR A 301 1.76 12.19 -14.29
CA THR A 301 1.58 11.06 -13.36
C THR A 301 2.33 11.28 -12.05
N ILE A 302 3.58 11.77 -12.12
CA ILE A 302 4.35 12.16 -10.93
C ILE A 302 3.70 13.34 -10.20
N GLN A 303 3.19 14.33 -10.92
CA GLN A 303 2.47 15.47 -10.32
C GLN A 303 1.25 15.00 -9.53
N ARG A 304 0.47 14.09 -10.11
CA ARG A 304 -0.71 13.50 -9.45
C ARG A 304 -0.30 12.80 -8.16
N PHE A 305 0.75 11.99 -8.17
CA PHE A 305 1.26 11.35 -6.96
C PHE A 305 1.62 12.39 -5.90
N LEU A 306 2.38 13.43 -6.26
CA LEU A 306 2.79 14.47 -5.31
C LEU A 306 1.56 15.18 -4.70
N GLU A 307 0.58 15.55 -5.51
CA GLU A 307 -0.67 16.15 -5.01
C GLU A 307 -1.41 15.23 -4.03
N LEU A 308 -1.37 13.91 -4.21
CA LEU A 308 -1.98 12.95 -3.30
C LEU A 308 -1.21 12.85 -1.97
N ILE A 309 0.13 12.73 -2.01
CA ILE A 309 0.92 12.66 -0.77
C ILE A 309 0.93 13.97 -0.01
N PHE A 310 0.69 15.11 -0.67
CA PHE A 310 0.54 16.43 -0.04
C PHE A 310 -0.93 16.77 0.29
N ALA A 311 -1.76 15.74 0.49
CA ALA A 311 -3.13 15.83 0.98
C ALA A 311 -4.06 16.76 0.17
N HIS A 312 -3.90 16.80 -1.16
CA HIS A 312 -4.79 17.63 -1.99
C HIS A 312 -6.26 17.17 -1.84
N PRO A 313 -7.19 18.04 -1.40
CA PRO A 313 -8.53 17.64 -0.97
C PRO A 313 -9.42 17.10 -2.10
N TYR A 314 -9.17 17.53 -3.34
CA TYR A 314 -10.02 17.24 -4.50
C TYR A 314 -9.42 16.27 -5.52
N LYS A 315 -8.32 15.57 -5.21
CA LYS A 315 -7.77 14.52 -6.09
C LYS A 315 -8.43 13.18 -5.76
N ASN A 316 -9.49 12.86 -6.50
CA ASN A 316 -10.24 11.62 -6.38
C ASN A 316 -9.57 10.48 -7.19
N PRO A 317 -9.86 9.20 -6.88
CA PRO A 317 -9.34 8.07 -7.66
C PRO A 317 -9.86 8.12 -9.11
N THR A 318 -9.06 7.64 -10.05
CA THR A 318 -9.56 7.31 -11.39
C THR A 318 -10.42 6.04 -11.32
N PHE A 319 -11.22 5.78 -12.35
CA PHE A 319 -11.97 4.53 -12.41
C PHE A 319 -11.05 3.31 -12.46
N ASP A 320 -9.93 3.39 -13.20
CA ASP A 320 -8.94 2.32 -13.26
C ASP A 320 -8.31 2.05 -11.88
N GLU A 321 -8.00 3.08 -11.09
CA GLU A 321 -7.50 2.93 -9.71
C GLU A 321 -8.55 2.28 -8.80
N PHE A 322 -9.82 2.70 -8.91
CA PHE A 322 -10.92 2.12 -8.13
C PHE A 322 -11.18 0.65 -8.49
N ALA A 323 -11.26 0.33 -9.78
CA ALA A 323 -11.48 -1.03 -10.27
C ALA A 323 -10.31 -1.96 -9.90
N MET A 324 -9.07 -1.48 -9.97
CA MET A 324 -7.90 -2.24 -9.54
C MET A 324 -7.88 -2.45 -8.01
N PHE A 325 -8.28 -1.45 -7.23
CA PHE A 325 -8.47 -1.62 -5.78
C PHE A 325 -9.55 -2.65 -5.46
N MET A 326 -10.66 -2.68 -6.20
CA MET A 326 -11.70 -3.70 -6.08
C MET A 326 -11.19 -5.10 -6.46
N ALA A 327 -10.37 -5.22 -7.51
CA ALA A 327 -9.73 -6.47 -7.89
C ALA A 327 -8.82 -6.98 -6.76
N PHE A 328 -7.97 -6.12 -6.19
CA PHE A 328 -7.17 -6.46 -5.02
C PHE A 328 -8.01 -6.81 -3.80
N SER A 329 -9.07 -6.05 -3.51
CA SER A 329 -9.99 -6.37 -2.41
C SER A 329 -10.72 -7.70 -2.62
N SER A 330 -10.91 -8.13 -3.85
CA SER A 330 -11.42 -9.47 -4.17
C SER A 330 -10.34 -10.53 -3.92
N SER A 331 -9.08 -10.27 -4.28
CA SER A 331 -8.00 -11.26 -4.18
C SER A 331 -7.74 -11.74 -2.75
N VAL A 332 -7.87 -10.86 -1.74
CA VAL A 332 -7.57 -11.19 -0.33
C VAL A 332 -8.45 -12.28 0.27
N ARG A 333 -9.55 -12.63 -0.41
CA ARG A 333 -10.44 -13.72 0.01
C ARG A 333 -9.94 -15.11 -0.40
N SER A 334 -8.98 -15.17 -1.32
CA SER A 334 -8.45 -16.41 -1.88
C SER A 334 -7.69 -17.22 -0.84
N GLY A 335 -7.99 -18.51 -0.75
CA GLY A 335 -7.25 -19.51 0.02
C GLY A 335 -6.25 -20.33 -0.81
N ASP A 336 -5.93 -19.91 -2.04
CA ASP A 336 -4.96 -20.59 -2.90
C ASP A 336 -3.57 -20.65 -2.23
N LEU A 337 -2.93 -21.82 -2.32
CA LEU A 337 -1.65 -22.09 -1.65
C LEU A 337 -0.45 -21.40 -2.32
N SER A 338 -0.61 -20.96 -3.57
CA SER A 338 0.47 -20.35 -4.36
C SER A 338 0.42 -18.82 -4.31
N ARG A 339 -0.73 -18.21 -4.62
CA ARG A 339 -0.87 -16.74 -4.69
C ARG A 339 -2.33 -16.28 -4.60
N GLN A 340 -2.52 -15.05 -4.15
CA GLN A 340 -3.82 -14.38 -4.17
C GLN A 340 -3.96 -13.50 -5.42
N VAL A 341 -4.93 -13.84 -6.27
CA VAL A 341 -5.26 -13.14 -7.52
C VAL A 341 -6.71 -12.69 -7.47
N GLY A 342 -6.96 -11.46 -7.92
CA GLY A 342 -8.31 -10.92 -8.01
C GLY A 342 -8.53 -10.24 -9.34
N ALA A 343 -9.76 -10.30 -9.81
CA ALA A 343 -10.18 -9.70 -11.06
C ALA A 343 -11.53 -8.98 -10.92
N VAL A 344 -11.75 -8.00 -11.79
CA VAL A 344 -12.98 -7.22 -11.90
C VAL A 344 -13.32 -7.08 -13.37
N ILE A 345 -14.58 -7.25 -13.73
CA ILE A 345 -15.07 -6.84 -15.05
C ILE A 345 -15.90 -5.58 -14.87
N ALA A 346 -15.65 -4.58 -15.71
CA ALA A 346 -16.39 -3.33 -15.73
C ALA A 346 -16.75 -2.92 -17.15
N ARG A 347 -17.77 -2.06 -17.29
CA ARG A 347 -18.15 -1.43 -18.56
C ARG A 347 -18.76 -0.07 -18.26
N ASN A 348 -18.44 0.95 -19.05
CA ASN A 348 -18.95 2.32 -18.87
C ASN A 348 -18.77 2.84 -17.44
N ASP A 349 -17.59 2.62 -16.86
CA ASP A 349 -17.26 2.97 -15.47
C ASP A 349 -18.22 2.37 -14.41
N GLN A 350 -18.77 1.18 -14.70
CA GLN A 350 -19.59 0.40 -13.77
C GLN A 350 -19.01 -1.00 -13.59
N ILE A 351 -18.90 -1.43 -12.33
CA ILE A 351 -18.48 -2.79 -11.98
C ILE A 351 -19.60 -3.76 -12.32
N LEU A 352 -19.30 -4.79 -13.10
CA LEU A 352 -20.23 -5.86 -13.48
C LEU A 352 -20.06 -7.09 -12.61
N SER A 353 -18.82 -7.50 -12.36
CA SER A 353 -18.50 -8.66 -11.53
C SER A 353 -17.11 -8.55 -10.91
N THR A 354 -16.89 -9.37 -9.89
CA THR A 354 -15.59 -9.61 -9.26
C THR A 354 -15.26 -11.09 -9.29
N GLY A 355 -13.98 -11.43 -9.31
CA GLY A 355 -13.47 -12.79 -9.22
C GLY A 355 -12.24 -12.85 -8.32
N ALA A 356 -12.01 -14.00 -7.72
CA ALA A 356 -10.80 -14.34 -6.98
C ALA A 356 -10.41 -15.76 -7.35
N ASN A 357 -9.13 -16.09 -7.35
CA ASN A 357 -8.73 -17.47 -7.60
C ASN A 357 -9.07 -18.33 -6.37
N GLU A 358 -10.00 -19.27 -6.51
CA GLU A 358 -10.38 -20.19 -5.43
C GLU A 358 -10.96 -21.49 -6.02
N THR A 359 -11.02 -22.56 -5.21
CA THR A 359 -11.61 -23.83 -5.60
C THR A 359 -13.13 -23.68 -5.89
N PRO A 360 -13.64 -24.24 -7.00
CA PRO A 360 -15.05 -24.16 -7.36
C PRO A 360 -15.93 -25.05 -6.48
N LYS A 361 -17.16 -24.61 -6.24
CA LYS A 361 -18.17 -25.33 -5.46
C LYS A 361 -19.25 -25.95 -6.36
N GLN A 362 -19.78 -27.11 -5.95
CA GLN A 362 -20.93 -27.72 -6.61
C GLN A 362 -22.13 -26.75 -6.62
N GLY A 363 -22.79 -26.62 -7.77
CA GLY A 363 -23.90 -25.66 -7.96
C GLY A 363 -23.46 -24.27 -8.42
N GLY A 364 -22.15 -24.01 -8.51
CA GLY A 364 -21.58 -22.76 -9.00
C GLY A 364 -20.99 -21.88 -7.90
N GLY A 365 -20.15 -20.92 -8.32
CA GLY A 365 -19.36 -20.09 -7.40
C GLY A 365 -18.18 -20.85 -6.80
N LEU A 366 -17.53 -20.21 -5.82
CA LEU A 366 -16.31 -20.69 -5.17
C LEU A 366 -16.55 -20.93 -3.67
N TYR A 367 -15.69 -21.69 -3.02
CA TYR A 367 -15.81 -21.91 -1.57
C TYR A 367 -15.61 -20.62 -0.75
N TRP A 368 -16.39 -20.49 0.32
CA TRP A 368 -16.29 -19.44 1.33
C TRP A 368 -16.09 -20.07 2.70
N ALA A 369 -15.46 -19.33 3.61
CA ALA A 369 -15.55 -19.66 5.04
C ALA A 369 -16.99 -19.38 5.49
N ASN A 370 -17.58 -20.32 6.22
CA ASN A 370 -18.96 -20.24 6.71
C ASN A 370 -18.97 -20.12 8.22
N VAL A 371 -19.97 -19.41 8.76
CA VAL A 371 -20.23 -19.41 10.20
C VAL A 371 -21.16 -20.58 10.50
N ASP A 372 -20.75 -21.48 11.39
CA ASP A 372 -21.62 -22.49 11.95
C ASP A 372 -22.62 -21.82 12.91
N ASP A 373 -23.90 -21.82 12.55
CA ASP A 373 -24.94 -21.10 13.31
C ASP A 373 -25.09 -21.58 14.76
N ALA A 374 -24.80 -22.85 15.04
CA ALA A 374 -24.94 -23.43 16.36
C ALA A 374 -23.79 -23.03 17.31
N SER A 375 -22.56 -22.99 16.83
CA SER A 375 -21.37 -22.70 17.64
C SER A 375 -20.78 -21.31 17.45
N GLY A 376 -21.19 -20.59 16.40
CA GLY A 376 -20.61 -19.31 15.97
C GLY A 376 -19.19 -19.43 15.41
N LYS A 377 -18.67 -20.65 15.20
CA LYS A 377 -17.32 -20.87 14.67
C LYS A 377 -17.28 -20.62 13.17
N VAL A 378 -16.23 -19.95 12.71
CA VAL A 378 -15.90 -19.88 11.28
C VAL A 378 -15.22 -21.17 10.88
N ILE A 379 -15.82 -21.89 9.93
CA ILE A 379 -15.35 -23.18 9.42
C ILE A 379 -15.23 -23.14 7.91
N ASP A 380 -14.22 -23.83 7.38
CA ASP A 380 -14.15 -24.17 5.96
C ASP A 380 -14.76 -25.56 5.74
N GLU A 381 -15.36 -25.74 4.57
CA GLU A 381 -15.90 -27.04 4.17
C GLU A 381 -14.76 -28.05 4.01
N GLN A 382 -14.94 -29.25 4.59
CA GLN A 382 -13.95 -30.32 4.50
C GLN A 382 -13.70 -30.68 3.03
N ASP A 383 -12.43 -30.74 2.65
CA ASP A 383 -11.95 -30.95 1.27
C ASP A 383 -12.39 -29.89 0.25
N GLY A 384 -13.03 -28.81 0.71
CA GLY A 384 -13.52 -27.72 -0.12
C GLY A 384 -12.38 -26.93 -0.76
N LYS A 385 -11.39 -26.53 0.04
CA LYS A 385 -10.20 -25.78 -0.41
C LYS A 385 -8.94 -26.61 -0.33
N ASP A 386 -7.90 -26.26 -1.08
CA ASP A 386 -6.67 -27.07 -1.14
C ASP A 386 -5.97 -27.23 0.22
N TYR A 387 -5.92 -26.18 1.04
CA TYR A 387 -5.36 -26.30 2.40
C TYR A 387 -6.16 -27.22 3.31
N THR A 388 -7.47 -27.43 3.05
CA THR A 388 -8.27 -28.40 3.82
C THR A 388 -7.97 -29.84 3.44
N ARG A 389 -7.30 -30.06 2.30
CA ARG A 389 -6.78 -31.36 1.85
C ARG A 389 -5.31 -31.59 2.19
N ASN A 390 -4.62 -30.56 2.69
CA ASN A 390 -3.18 -30.57 3.03
C ASN A 390 -2.22 -30.79 1.82
N GLU A 391 -2.69 -30.59 0.59
CA GLU A 391 -1.91 -30.83 -0.62
C GLU A 391 -2.21 -29.80 -1.72
N ASP A 392 -1.19 -29.43 -2.50
CA ASP A 392 -1.33 -28.70 -3.77
C ASP A 392 -1.36 -29.73 -4.91
N SER A 393 -2.57 -29.97 -5.43
CA SER A 393 -2.82 -30.90 -6.54
C SER A 393 -1.90 -30.70 -7.75
N ASN A 394 -1.58 -29.46 -8.09
CA ASN A 394 -0.70 -29.17 -9.22
C ASN A 394 0.75 -29.56 -8.93
N LYS A 395 1.23 -29.32 -7.69
CA LYS A 395 2.56 -29.76 -7.29
C LYS A 395 2.68 -31.27 -7.16
N VAL A 396 1.63 -31.96 -6.69
CA VAL A 396 1.60 -33.42 -6.65
C VAL A 396 1.74 -33.98 -8.06
N GLU A 397 0.90 -33.54 -9.00
CA GLU A 397 0.95 -34.05 -10.38
C GLU A 397 2.28 -33.74 -11.08
N GLN A 398 2.84 -32.54 -10.90
CA GLN A 398 4.17 -32.21 -11.41
C GLN A 398 5.23 -33.23 -10.92
N GLN A 399 5.17 -33.62 -9.64
CA GLN A 399 6.10 -34.60 -9.08
C GLN A 399 5.85 -36.02 -9.59
N GLU A 400 4.59 -36.38 -9.84
CA GLU A 400 4.25 -37.66 -10.46
C GLU A 400 4.79 -37.78 -11.88
N ILE A 401 4.60 -36.74 -12.71
CA ILE A 401 5.18 -36.66 -14.06
C ILE A 401 6.71 -36.81 -14.02
N LEU A 402 7.38 -36.06 -13.13
CA LEU A 402 8.84 -36.15 -12.95
C LEU A 402 9.27 -37.56 -12.53
N SER A 403 8.55 -38.15 -11.58
CA SER A 403 8.82 -39.51 -11.08
C SER A 403 8.62 -40.57 -12.15
N GLU A 404 7.62 -40.42 -13.01
CA GLU A 404 7.35 -41.31 -14.14
C GLU A 404 8.49 -41.24 -15.17
N ILE A 405 8.90 -40.03 -15.56
CA ILE A 405 10.05 -39.82 -16.45
C ILE A 405 11.30 -40.48 -15.88
N MET A 406 11.60 -40.23 -14.60
CA MET A 406 12.76 -40.81 -13.92
C MET A 406 12.72 -42.34 -13.86
N ARG A 407 11.54 -42.93 -13.65
CA ARG A 407 11.35 -44.39 -13.71
C ARG A 407 11.60 -44.95 -15.11
N GLY A 408 11.14 -44.24 -16.14
CA GLY A 408 11.40 -44.59 -17.54
C GLY A 408 12.90 -44.55 -17.88
N VAL A 409 13.59 -43.47 -17.49
CA VAL A 409 15.03 -43.30 -17.70
C VAL A 409 15.83 -44.42 -17.03
N LYS A 410 15.54 -44.75 -15.76
CA LYS A 410 16.21 -45.86 -15.04
C LYS A 410 16.03 -47.24 -15.69
N LYS A 411 14.93 -47.47 -16.41
CA LYS A 411 14.69 -48.74 -17.10
C LYS A 411 15.51 -48.88 -18.38
N VAL A 412 15.79 -47.77 -19.07
CA VAL A 412 16.46 -47.77 -20.38
C VAL A 412 17.97 -47.61 -20.25
N SER A 413 18.41 -46.91 -19.21
CA SER A 413 19.81 -46.56 -19.01
C SER A 413 20.26 -47.07 -17.65
N GLY A 414 21.27 -47.95 -17.64
CA GLY A 414 21.93 -48.45 -16.42
C GLY A 414 22.75 -47.35 -15.72
N LEU A 415 22.10 -46.22 -15.44
CA LEU A 415 22.69 -45.02 -14.87
C LEU A 415 23.16 -45.28 -13.43
N THR A 416 24.21 -44.58 -13.05
CA THR A 416 24.62 -44.50 -11.66
C THR A 416 23.64 -43.63 -10.85
N ASN A 417 23.72 -43.74 -9.52
CA ASN A 417 22.94 -42.88 -8.62
C ASN A 417 23.27 -41.39 -8.81
N ASP A 418 24.52 -41.06 -9.14
CA ASP A 418 24.95 -39.67 -9.36
C ASP A 418 24.31 -39.10 -10.64
N GLN A 419 24.36 -39.85 -11.74
CA GLN A 419 23.72 -39.45 -13.00
C GLN A 419 22.20 -39.31 -12.85
N THR A 420 21.57 -40.18 -12.06
CA THR A 420 20.15 -40.07 -11.73
C THR A 420 19.83 -38.74 -11.02
N SER A 421 20.67 -38.36 -10.06
CA SER A 421 20.50 -37.12 -9.29
C SER A 421 20.69 -35.87 -10.16
N GLU A 422 21.65 -35.90 -11.09
CA GLU A 422 21.86 -34.82 -12.07
C GLU A 422 20.65 -34.63 -12.98
N ILE A 423 20.08 -35.72 -13.50
CA ILE A 423 18.88 -35.65 -14.36
C ILE A 423 17.69 -35.10 -13.56
N GLU A 424 17.52 -35.53 -12.32
CA GLU A 424 16.45 -35.01 -11.44
C GLU A 424 16.59 -33.50 -11.24
N ILE A 425 17.81 -32.98 -11.05
CA ILE A 425 18.06 -31.54 -10.99
C ILE A 425 17.66 -30.86 -12.30
N VAL A 426 18.06 -31.39 -13.45
CA VAL A 426 17.71 -30.80 -14.77
C VAL A 426 16.19 -30.76 -14.97
N LEU A 427 15.49 -31.86 -14.68
CA LEU A 427 14.05 -31.92 -14.83
C LEU A 427 13.32 -30.96 -13.86
N ASN A 428 13.82 -30.82 -12.63
CA ASN A 428 13.31 -29.85 -11.66
C ASN A 428 13.48 -28.40 -12.09
N HIS A 429 14.41 -28.08 -12.98
CA HIS A 429 14.58 -26.74 -13.55
C HIS A 429 13.95 -26.58 -14.94
N SER A 430 13.29 -27.63 -15.46
CA SER A 430 12.63 -27.62 -16.75
C SER A 430 11.25 -26.93 -16.71
N ARG A 431 10.65 -26.74 -17.89
CA ARG A 431 9.31 -26.17 -18.04
C ARG A 431 8.19 -27.04 -17.46
N ILE A 432 8.46 -28.28 -17.03
CA ILE A 432 7.48 -29.12 -16.32
C ILE A 432 7.01 -28.42 -15.03
N ARG A 433 7.89 -27.69 -14.35
CA ARG A 433 7.53 -26.93 -13.15
C ARG A 433 6.64 -25.72 -13.41
N ASP A 434 6.50 -25.30 -14.67
CA ASP A 434 5.65 -24.18 -15.08
C ASP A 434 4.21 -24.63 -15.41
N LEU A 435 3.90 -25.94 -15.42
CA LEU A 435 2.55 -26.46 -15.63
C LEU A 435 1.60 -26.01 -14.50
N THR A 436 0.38 -25.65 -14.83
CA THR A 436 -0.63 -25.11 -13.88
C THR A 436 -2.01 -25.77 -14.01
N GLU A 437 -2.17 -26.64 -15.00
CA GLU A 437 -3.46 -27.18 -15.44
C GLU A 437 -4.08 -28.18 -14.46
N PHE A 438 -3.29 -28.69 -13.53
CA PHE A 438 -3.72 -29.72 -12.58
C PHE A 438 -4.19 -29.11 -11.25
N GLY A 439 -4.15 -27.78 -11.13
CA GLY A 439 -4.71 -27.07 -9.98
C GLY A 439 -6.23 -27.13 -9.96
N ARG A 440 -6.82 -27.33 -8.77
CA ARG A 440 -8.29 -27.32 -8.58
C ARG A 440 -8.89 -25.92 -8.69
N VAL A 441 -8.08 -24.88 -8.53
CA VAL A 441 -8.50 -23.49 -8.43
C VAL A 441 -8.95 -22.94 -9.79
N VAL A 442 -10.13 -22.33 -9.81
CA VAL A 442 -10.55 -21.49 -10.94
C VAL A 442 -9.82 -20.16 -10.82
N HIS A 443 -9.25 -19.67 -11.92
CA HIS A 443 -8.53 -18.40 -11.94
C HIS A 443 -9.47 -17.21 -11.75
N ALA A 444 -8.96 -16.10 -11.21
CA ALA A 444 -9.78 -14.93 -10.88
C ALA A 444 -10.48 -14.33 -12.11
N GLU A 445 -9.79 -14.28 -13.24
CA GLU A 445 -10.30 -13.78 -14.52
C GLU A 445 -11.47 -14.65 -15.03
N MET A 446 -11.28 -15.97 -14.95
CA MET A 446 -12.31 -16.94 -15.33
C MET A 446 -13.52 -16.85 -14.41
N GLU A 447 -13.31 -16.73 -13.09
CA GLU A 447 -14.41 -16.56 -12.15
C GLU A 447 -15.17 -15.25 -12.40
N ALA A 448 -14.49 -14.14 -12.71
CA ALA A 448 -15.16 -12.89 -13.02
C ALA A 448 -16.08 -13.03 -14.26
N ILE A 449 -15.63 -13.76 -15.29
CA ILE A 449 -16.43 -14.09 -16.48
C ILE A 449 -17.59 -15.03 -16.11
N LEU A 450 -17.33 -16.08 -15.35
CA LEU A 450 -18.35 -17.04 -14.91
C LEU A 450 -19.40 -16.40 -14.01
N SER A 451 -19.01 -15.45 -13.17
CA SER A 451 -19.91 -14.66 -12.32
C SER A 451 -20.90 -13.87 -13.16
N CYS A 452 -20.42 -13.19 -14.21
CA CYS A 452 -21.28 -12.56 -15.21
C CYS A 452 -22.23 -13.57 -15.88
N SER A 453 -21.71 -14.72 -16.33
CA SER A 453 -22.50 -15.77 -16.97
C SER A 453 -23.62 -16.30 -16.07
N ARG A 454 -23.31 -16.62 -14.81
CA ARG A 454 -24.30 -17.08 -13.82
C ARG A 454 -25.38 -16.03 -13.54
N ALA A 455 -25.02 -14.74 -13.61
CA ALA A 455 -25.95 -13.63 -13.42
C ALA A 455 -26.71 -13.20 -14.69
N GLY A 456 -26.41 -13.79 -15.85
CA GLY A 456 -26.99 -13.37 -17.13
C GLY A 456 -26.50 -12.00 -17.61
N ILE A 457 -25.32 -11.56 -17.16
CA ILE A 457 -24.71 -10.27 -17.53
C ILE A 457 -23.72 -10.51 -18.66
N SER A 458 -23.88 -9.79 -19.78
CA SER A 458 -22.93 -9.87 -20.90
C SER A 458 -21.56 -9.32 -20.51
N THR A 459 -20.47 -9.92 -20.98
CA THR A 459 -19.09 -9.42 -20.83
C THR A 459 -18.59 -8.64 -22.06
N ILE A 460 -19.38 -8.61 -23.13
CA ILE A 460 -19.03 -7.97 -24.41
C ILE A 460 -18.74 -6.48 -24.20
N ASP A 461 -17.68 -5.98 -24.81
CA ASP A 461 -17.19 -4.60 -24.70
C ASP A 461 -16.75 -4.22 -23.27
N GLY A 462 -16.55 -5.22 -22.41
CA GLY A 462 -16.06 -5.04 -21.06
C GLY A 462 -14.56 -4.75 -21.01
N THR A 463 -14.14 -4.16 -19.90
CA THR A 463 -12.74 -4.09 -19.45
C THR A 463 -12.56 -5.03 -18.27
N LEU A 464 -11.53 -5.87 -18.31
CA LEU A 464 -11.11 -6.71 -17.19
C LEU A 464 -9.90 -6.07 -16.49
N TYR A 465 -9.99 -5.93 -15.17
CA TYR A 465 -8.90 -5.49 -14.31
C TYR A 465 -8.42 -6.70 -13.53
N CYS A 466 -7.12 -6.96 -13.51
CA CYS A 466 -6.55 -8.11 -12.79
C CYS A 466 -5.32 -7.69 -12.00
N THR A 467 -5.16 -8.24 -10.79
CA THR A 467 -3.93 -8.03 -10.01
C THR A 467 -2.70 -8.64 -10.70
N THR A 468 -2.91 -9.60 -11.62
CA THR A 468 -1.84 -10.26 -12.37
C THR A 468 -2.09 -10.30 -13.87
N PHE A 469 -1.03 -10.33 -14.67
CA PHE A 469 -1.14 -10.55 -16.12
C PHE A 469 -1.80 -11.91 -16.39
N PRO A 470 -2.87 -11.98 -17.20
CA PRO A 470 -3.57 -13.22 -17.43
C PRO A 470 -2.71 -14.32 -18.06
N CYS A 471 -2.82 -15.54 -17.53
CA CYS A 471 -2.16 -16.69 -18.15
C CYS A 471 -2.76 -16.99 -19.53
N HIS A 472 -2.05 -17.78 -20.35
CA HIS A 472 -2.53 -18.14 -21.69
C HIS A 472 -3.88 -18.88 -21.66
N ASN A 473 -4.16 -19.64 -20.59
CA ASN A 473 -5.46 -20.27 -20.39
C ASN A 473 -6.57 -19.27 -20.05
N CYS A 474 -6.29 -18.19 -19.34
CA CYS A 474 -7.27 -17.12 -19.11
C CYS A 474 -7.47 -16.28 -20.37
N ALA A 475 -6.39 -15.95 -21.08
CA ALA A 475 -6.40 -15.11 -22.27
C ALA A 475 -7.39 -15.61 -23.34
N LYS A 476 -7.40 -16.91 -23.65
CA LYS A 476 -8.38 -17.48 -24.60
C LYS A 476 -9.84 -17.28 -24.17
N HIS A 477 -10.13 -17.32 -22.87
CA HIS A 477 -11.47 -17.07 -22.34
C HIS A 477 -11.82 -15.59 -22.36
N ILE A 478 -10.86 -14.71 -22.08
CA ILE A 478 -11.03 -13.25 -22.17
C ILE A 478 -11.43 -12.86 -23.60
N ILE A 479 -10.69 -13.38 -24.60
CA ILE A 479 -10.98 -13.16 -26.02
C ILE A 479 -12.37 -13.69 -26.36
N ALA A 480 -12.65 -14.97 -26.04
CA ALA A 480 -13.93 -15.60 -26.36
C ALA A 480 -15.13 -14.94 -25.66
N ALA A 481 -14.92 -14.29 -24.52
CA ALA A 481 -15.95 -13.57 -23.77
C ALA A 481 -16.28 -12.18 -24.36
N GLY A 482 -15.56 -11.72 -25.38
CA GLY A 482 -15.77 -10.40 -26.01
C GLY A 482 -15.28 -9.23 -25.17
N ILE A 483 -14.36 -9.47 -24.24
CA ILE A 483 -13.69 -8.40 -23.47
C ILE A 483 -12.72 -7.68 -24.41
N GLN A 484 -12.74 -6.35 -24.41
CA GLN A 484 -11.94 -5.54 -25.34
C GLN A 484 -10.63 -5.01 -24.72
N ARG A 485 -10.56 -5.00 -23.39
CA ARG A 485 -9.45 -4.38 -22.66
C ARG A 485 -9.13 -5.15 -21.39
N VAL A 486 -7.85 -5.31 -21.11
CA VAL A 486 -7.31 -5.92 -19.89
C VAL A 486 -6.31 -4.96 -19.26
N VAL A 487 -6.53 -4.59 -18.00
CA VAL A 487 -5.61 -3.78 -17.19
C VAL A 487 -4.99 -4.67 -16.13
N TYR A 488 -3.67 -4.80 -16.09
CA TYR A 488 -2.99 -5.70 -15.16
C TYR A 488 -1.90 -5.01 -14.34
N VAL A 489 -1.67 -5.43 -13.10
CA VAL A 489 -0.57 -4.89 -12.28
C VAL A 489 0.73 -5.67 -12.51
N GLU A 490 0.73 -6.95 -12.19
CA GLU A 490 1.92 -7.80 -12.29
C GLU A 490 2.18 -8.21 -13.75
N PRO A 491 3.32 -7.83 -14.37
CA PRO A 491 3.71 -8.41 -15.64
C PRO A 491 4.15 -9.87 -15.39
N TYR A 492 3.42 -10.83 -15.97
CA TYR A 492 3.76 -12.26 -15.91
C TYR A 492 4.29 -12.72 -17.29
N PRO A 493 5.57 -12.46 -17.61
CA PRO A 493 6.13 -12.71 -18.94
C PRO A 493 6.30 -14.21 -19.27
N LYS A 494 6.00 -15.12 -18.33
CA LYS A 494 5.87 -16.56 -18.62
C LYS A 494 4.58 -16.88 -19.40
N SER A 495 3.59 -15.99 -19.39
CA SER A 495 2.35 -16.20 -20.13
C SER A 495 2.64 -16.23 -21.64
N LYS A 496 2.19 -17.30 -22.29
CA LYS A 496 2.21 -17.43 -23.75
C LYS A 496 1.03 -16.74 -24.44
N ALA A 497 0.24 -15.95 -23.71
CA ALA A 497 -0.94 -15.28 -24.25
C ALA A 497 -0.63 -14.45 -25.50
N LEU A 498 0.40 -13.59 -25.44
CA LEU A 498 0.81 -12.76 -26.59
C LEU A 498 1.35 -13.58 -27.76
N GLU A 499 1.98 -14.73 -27.50
CA GLU A 499 2.53 -15.60 -28.55
C GLU A 499 1.41 -16.39 -29.23
N PHE A 500 0.55 -17.04 -28.43
CA PHE A 500 -0.50 -17.94 -28.91
C PHE A 500 -1.70 -17.21 -29.50
N HIS A 501 -1.92 -15.96 -29.10
CA HIS A 501 -3.04 -15.14 -29.55
C HIS A 501 -2.56 -13.81 -30.12
N SER A 502 -1.43 -13.81 -30.83
CA SER A 502 -0.88 -12.62 -31.51
C SER A 502 -1.81 -12.05 -32.59
N ASP A 503 -2.77 -12.84 -33.06
CA ASP A 503 -3.85 -12.46 -33.97
C ASP A 503 -5.01 -11.72 -33.28
N SER A 504 -5.09 -11.79 -31.96
CA SER A 504 -6.23 -11.33 -31.16
C SER A 504 -5.86 -10.42 -29.99
N ILE A 505 -4.60 -10.41 -29.55
CA ILE A 505 -4.10 -9.62 -28.42
C ILE A 505 -3.01 -8.66 -28.88
N GLU A 506 -3.12 -7.43 -28.39
CA GLU A 506 -2.09 -6.41 -28.56
C GLU A 506 -1.65 -5.88 -27.18
N LEU A 507 -0.33 -5.82 -26.96
CA LEU A 507 0.22 -5.12 -25.79
C LEU A 507 0.34 -3.64 -26.15
N ARG A 508 -0.45 -2.80 -25.50
CA ARG A 508 -0.49 -1.36 -25.77
C ARG A 508 -0.88 -0.62 -24.51
N THR A 509 -0.41 0.61 -24.34
CA THR A 509 -0.82 1.46 -23.23
C THR A 509 -1.90 2.44 -23.69
N LYS A 510 -2.84 2.82 -22.81
CA LYS A 510 -3.78 3.94 -23.07
C LYS A 510 -3.07 5.24 -23.47
N LEU A 511 -1.83 5.39 -23.03
CA LEU A 511 -1.01 6.55 -23.34
C LEU A 511 -0.51 6.54 -24.79
N GLU A 512 -0.50 5.37 -25.43
CA GLU A 512 -0.07 5.09 -26.81
C GLU A 512 -1.19 5.10 -27.86
N THR A 513 -2.45 5.27 -27.45
CA THR A 513 -3.59 5.25 -28.38
C THR A 513 -3.68 6.54 -29.21
N ASP A 514 -3.65 6.43 -30.53
CA ASP A 514 -4.06 7.53 -31.43
C ASP A 514 -5.58 7.45 -31.68
N GLU A 515 -6.26 8.58 -31.89
CA GLU A 515 -7.72 8.64 -32.11
C GLU A 515 -8.21 7.86 -33.35
N LYS A 516 -7.31 7.32 -34.17
CA LYS A 516 -7.60 6.59 -35.42
C LYS A 516 -7.34 5.08 -35.35
N ASP A 517 -7.14 4.54 -34.17
CA ASP A 517 -6.74 3.14 -34.03
C ASP A 517 -7.96 2.20 -34.07
N GLU A 518 -8.28 1.71 -35.28
CA GLU A 518 -9.35 0.73 -35.57
C GLU A 518 -8.92 -0.73 -35.28
N SER A 519 -8.02 -0.94 -34.32
CA SER A 519 -7.57 -2.29 -33.94
C SER A 519 -8.71 -3.10 -33.32
N ASN A 520 -9.01 -4.26 -33.93
CA ASN A 520 -9.97 -5.24 -33.40
C ASN A 520 -9.34 -6.18 -32.33
N HIS A 521 -8.13 -5.87 -31.86
CA HIS A 521 -7.46 -6.70 -30.85
C HIS A 521 -7.95 -6.36 -29.44
N VAL A 522 -7.90 -7.37 -28.56
CA VAL A 522 -8.03 -7.18 -27.12
C VAL A 522 -6.77 -6.51 -26.60
N ILE A 523 -6.92 -5.34 -25.99
CA ILE A 523 -5.80 -4.54 -25.54
C ILE A 523 -5.38 -4.97 -24.14
N PHE A 524 -4.16 -5.44 -23.99
CA PHE A 524 -3.55 -5.72 -22.69
C PHE A 524 -2.66 -4.54 -22.33
N GLU A 525 -2.89 -3.94 -21.16
CA GLU A 525 -2.12 -2.80 -20.70
C GLU A 525 -1.73 -2.89 -19.21
N PRO A 526 -0.53 -2.43 -18.86
CA PRO A 526 -0.11 -2.34 -17.46
C PRO A 526 -0.85 -1.21 -16.73
N PHE A 527 -1.20 -1.48 -15.48
CA PHE A 527 -1.85 -0.53 -14.58
C PHE A 527 -0.94 0.67 -14.29
N THR A 528 -1.53 1.86 -14.24
CA THR A 528 -0.86 3.12 -13.88
C THR A 528 -1.70 3.85 -12.86
N GLY A 529 -1.07 4.37 -11.80
CA GLY A 529 -1.73 5.08 -10.71
C GLY A 529 -1.49 4.46 -9.34
N VAL A 530 -2.37 4.78 -8.39
CA VAL A 530 -2.27 4.35 -6.98
C VAL A 530 -2.48 2.84 -6.83
N GLY A 531 -1.50 2.16 -6.25
CA GLY A 531 -1.58 0.76 -5.88
C GLY A 531 -2.51 0.53 -4.69
N ALA A 532 -3.05 -0.68 -4.58
CA ALA A 532 -4.11 -1.00 -3.62
C ALA A 532 -3.72 -0.73 -2.16
N ARG A 533 -2.45 -0.95 -1.78
CA ARG A 533 -1.94 -0.72 -0.43
C ARG A 533 -2.15 0.72 0.05
N ARG A 534 -2.03 1.70 -0.85
CA ARG A 534 -2.15 3.14 -0.53
C ARG A 534 -3.47 3.75 -0.93
N PHE A 535 -4.40 2.96 -1.46
CA PHE A 535 -5.67 3.48 -1.95
C PHE A 535 -6.45 4.20 -0.85
N LEU A 536 -6.62 3.57 0.32
CA LEU A 536 -7.31 4.20 1.45
C LEU A 536 -6.51 5.36 2.06
N ASP A 537 -5.18 5.27 2.09
CA ASP A 537 -4.30 6.34 2.55
C ASP A 537 -4.50 7.63 1.75
N PHE A 538 -4.69 7.52 0.43
CA PHE A 538 -4.83 8.68 -0.45
C PHE A 538 -6.26 9.14 -0.69
N PHE A 539 -7.25 8.25 -0.65
CA PHE A 539 -8.62 8.59 -1.06
C PHE A 539 -9.65 8.59 0.08
N SER A 540 -9.37 7.94 1.21
CA SER A 540 -10.28 8.01 2.37
C SER A 540 -10.18 9.37 3.06
N MET A 541 -11.22 9.82 3.76
CA MET A 541 -11.10 11.00 4.64
C MET A 541 -10.57 10.64 6.03
N ASN A 542 -10.83 9.41 6.50
CA ASN A 542 -10.65 9.01 7.90
C ASN A 542 -10.00 7.64 8.12
N LEU A 543 -9.96 6.76 7.10
CA LEU A 543 -9.44 5.39 7.24
C LEU A 543 -7.95 5.28 6.90
N GLY A 544 -7.38 6.30 6.27
CA GLY A 544 -5.96 6.36 5.96
C GLY A 544 -5.14 6.66 7.22
N ALA A 545 -3.88 6.27 7.22
CA ALA A 545 -3.03 6.41 8.40
C ALA A 545 -2.31 7.76 8.51
N GLY A 546 -2.65 8.71 7.64
CA GLY A 546 -2.18 10.09 7.66
C GLY A 546 -3.18 11.11 8.21
N ILE A 547 -2.86 12.39 8.05
CA ILE A 547 -3.72 13.52 8.42
C ILE A 547 -5.09 13.40 7.72
N LYS A 548 -6.16 13.69 8.47
CA LYS A 548 -7.54 13.67 7.95
C LYS A 548 -7.71 14.67 6.82
N LEU A 549 -8.34 14.23 5.73
CA LEU A 549 -8.58 15.08 4.58
C LEU A 549 -9.77 16.02 4.86
N THR A 550 -9.52 17.32 4.93
CA THR A 550 -10.57 18.32 5.11
C THR A 550 -10.90 18.97 3.76
N ARG A 551 -12.14 18.80 3.30
CA ARG A 551 -12.62 19.33 2.00
C ARG A 551 -13.40 20.62 2.11
N LYS A 552 -13.90 20.96 3.31
CA LYS A 552 -14.71 22.15 3.54
C LYS A 552 -14.42 22.80 4.89
N GLY A 553 -14.54 24.12 4.93
CA GLY A 553 -14.52 24.91 6.15
C GLY A 553 -15.81 24.78 6.95
N LYS A 554 -15.84 25.39 8.15
CA LYS A 554 -17.04 25.45 9.01
C LYS A 554 -18.19 26.24 8.36
N ASP A 555 -17.86 27.14 7.44
CA ASP A 555 -18.81 27.91 6.62
C ASP A 555 -19.40 27.11 5.44
N GLY A 556 -18.97 25.86 5.25
CA GLY A 556 -19.41 25.00 4.17
C GLY A 556 -18.72 25.23 2.82
N LYS A 557 -17.80 26.19 2.73
CA LYS A 557 -17.03 26.45 1.51
C LYS A 557 -15.85 25.48 1.36
N THR A 558 -15.39 25.30 0.14
CA THR A 558 -14.20 24.52 -0.18
C THR A 558 -12.96 25.09 0.50
N VAL A 559 -12.07 24.23 0.99
CA VAL A 559 -10.76 24.63 1.49
C VAL A 559 -9.81 24.90 0.32
N ASP A 560 -9.08 26.00 0.40
CA ASP A 560 -8.01 26.31 -0.55
C ASP A 560 -6.77 25.43 -0.27
N TRP A 561 -6.11 24.99 -1.33
CA TRP A 561 -4.89 24.19 -1.23
C TRP A 561 -3.81 24.81 -2.12
N THR A 562 -2.62 25.01 -1.56
CA THR A 562 -1.46 25.54 -2.27
C THR A 562 -0.23 24.69 -2.00
N LYS A 563 0.65 24.54 -2.99
CA LYS A 563 1.86 23.70 -2.86
C LYS A 563 2.80 24.17 -1.75
N GLY A 564 2.89 25.49 -1.53
CA GLY A 564 3.81 26.08 -0.55
C GLY A 564 3.45 25.78 0.91
N THR A 565 2.16 25.62 1.20
CA THR A 565 1.62 25.36 2.55
C THR A 565 1.13 23.93 2.71
N ALA A 566 1.35 23.05 1.73
CA ALA A 566 0.87 21.68 1.77
C ALA A 566 1.79 20.81 2.62
N ASN A 567 1.20 20.07 3.56
CA ASN A 567 1.91 19.14 4.41
C ASN A 567 1.80 17.71 3.87
N VAL A 568 2.85 16.91 4.09
CA VAL A 568 2.82 15.49 3.74
C VAL A 568 1.75 14.81 4.58
N ARG A 569 0.88 14.08 3.89
CA ARG A 569 -0.27 13.41 4.46
C ARG A 569 0.14 12.36 5.48
N VAL A 570 1.11 11.53 5.13
CA VAL A 570 1.67 10.50 6.02
C VAL A 570 3.10 10.91 6.36
N ALA A 571 3.24 11.64 7.47
CA ALA A 571 4.52 12.19 7.90
C ALA A 571 5.44 11.13 8.52
N LEU A 572 6.73 11.21 8.18
CA LEU A 572 7.82 10.52 8.85
C LEU A 572 8.23 11.27 10.10
N LEU A 573 8.19 10.60 11.25
CA LEU A 573 8.64 11.16 12.53
C LEU A 573 10.14 10.89 12.75
N PRO A 574 11.00 11.91 12.82
CA PRO A 574 12.44 11.73 13.05
C PRO A 574 12.79 10.84 14.24
N GLU A 575 12.07 11.00 15.36
CA GLU A 575 12.24 10.20 16.58
C GLU A 575 11.89 8.71 16.39
N SER A 576 11.12 8.34 15.34
CA SER A 576 10.71 6.94 15.13
C SER A 576 11.64 6.13 14.24
N TYR A 577 12.37 6.76 13.32
CA TYR A 577 13.17 6.04 12.32
C TYR A 577 14.69 6.26 12.42
N ARG A 578 15.15 7.35 13.06
CA ARG A 578 16.59 7.67 13.13
C ARG A 578 17.40 6.62 13.91
N GLU A 579 16.85 6.10 15.01
CA GLU A 579 17.49 5.02 15.77
C GLU A 579 17.60 3.75 14.92
N ILE A 580 16.52 3.38 14.22
CA ILE A 580 16.47 2.21 13.33
C ILE A 580 17.43 2.38 12.13
N GLU A 581 17.58 3.60 11.59
CA GLU A 581 18.58 3.90 10.56
C GLU A 581 20.02 3.67 11.08
N SER A 582 20.31 4.04 12.34
CA SER A 582 21.61 3.81 12.96
C SER A 582 21.90 2.32 13.08
N ASP A 583 20.96 1.54 13.59
CA ASP A 583 21.07 0.08 13.69
C ASP A 583 21.28 -0.55 12.30
N ALA A 584 20.53 -0.12 11.30
CA ALA A 584 20.69 -0.58 9.91
C ALA A 584 22.09 -0.25 9.37
N ALA A 585 22.58 0.97 9.61
CA ALA A 585 23.91 1.40 9.19
C ALA A 585 25.02 0.59 9.87
N GLU A 586 24.87 0.25 11.15
CA GLU A 586 25.81 -0.60 11.89
C GLU A 586 25.83 -2.03 11.33
N ILE A 587 24.66 -2.64 11.09
CA ILE A 587 24.56 -3.97 10.47
C ILE A 587 25.26 -3.96 9.10
N PHE A 588 25.03 -2.93 8.28
CA PHE A 588 25.70 -2.81 7.00
C PHE A 588 27.22 -2.63 7.16
N GLN A 589 27.68 -1.83 8.12
CA GLN A 589 29.12 -1.64 8.35
C GLN A 589 29.81 -2.91 8.81
N GLN A 590 29.22 -3.68 9.74
CA GLN A 590 29.74 -4.97 10.17
C GLN A 590 29.89 -5.93 8.98
N SER A 591 28.95 -5.89 8.03
CA SER A 591 29.06 -6.70 6.81
C SER A 591 30.23 -6.31 5.89
N LEU A 592 30.83 -5.11 6.00
CA LEU A 592 32.02 -4.73 5.22
C LEU A 592 33.29 -5.44 5.69
N PHE A 593 33.30 -5.98 6.91
CA PHE A 593 34.45 -6.65 7.53
C PHE A 593 34.28 -8.17 7.68
N ALA A 594 33.11 -8.71 7.32
CA ALA A 594 32.82 -10.13 7.16
C ALA A 594 33.06 -10.56 5.71
#